data_AF-A0AAD9J029-F1
#
_entry.id   AF-A0AAD9J029-F1
#
_cell.length_a   1.000
_cell.length_b   1.000
_cell.length_c   1.000
_cell.angle_alpha   90.00
_cell.angle_beta   90.00
_cell.angle_gamma   90.00
#
_symmetry.space_group_name_H-M   'P 1'
#
loop_
_entity.id
_entity.type
_entity.pdbx_description
1 polymer ?
#
loop_
_entity_poly.entity_id
_entity_poly.type
_entity_poly.pdbx_seq_one_letter_code
_entity_poly.pdbx_strand_id
1 'polypeptide(L)'
;MAASCCGVKKPKLDSSMPSICCNGSAVHPSNHQNGLVIKPEMCYFCFDVLYNHLHNCDLPRNPPFTNESYPLFVTWKIGRDHRLRGCIGTFSAMGLHNGLREYAVT
;
A
#
# COMPACT_ATOMS: atom_id res chain seq x y z
N MET A 1 40.67 3.67 -40.36
CA MET A 1 39.26 3.81 -39.92
C MET A 1 38.88 2.45 -39.33
N ALA A 2 38.47 2.25 -38.07
CA ALA A 2 38.02 3.11 -36.99
C ALA A 2 38.61 2.63 -35.63
N ALA A 3 38.25 3.33 -34.57
CA ALA A 3 39.02 3.58 -33.36
C ALA A 3 38.95 2.54 -32.23
N SER A 4 39.90 2.72 -31.31
CA SER A 4 40.18 2.00 -30.05
C SER A 4 39.27 2.42 -28.87
N CYS A 5 39.20 1.49 -27.90
CA CYS A 5 39.08 1.62 -26.44
C CYS A 5 37.88 2.35 -25.77
N CYS A 6 37.22 1.66 -24.81
CA CYS A 6 37.36 1.91 -23.36
C CYS A 6 36.40 1.04 -22.52
N GLY A 7 36.93 0.35 -21.50
CA GLY A 7 36.13 -0.31 -20.47
C GLY A 7 35.63 0.67 -19.41
N VAL A 8 34.46 0.40 -18.83
CA VAL A 8 33.96 1.07 -17.63
C VAL A 8 33.37 0.05 -16.66
N LYS A 9 33.81 0.16 -15.40
CA LYS A 9 33.42 -0.64 -14.25
C LYS A 9 31.98 -0.27 -13.85
N LYS A 10 31.16 -1.29 -13.54
CA LYS A 10 29.81 -1.09 -12.97
C LYS A 10 29.93 -0.48 -11.55
N PRO A 11 29.27 0.64 -11.26
CA PRO A 11 29.18 1.16 -9.90
C PRO A 11 28.17 0.38 -9.05
N LYS A 12 28.53 0.22 -7.78
CA LYS A 12 27.72 -0.28 -6.67
C LYS A 12 27.03 0.92 -6.02
N LEU A 13 25.70 0.87 -5.90
CA LEU A 13 24.82 1.80 -5.17
C LEU A 13 23.74 0.90 -4.55
N ASP A 14 23.88 0.51 -3.28
CA ASP A 14 23.43 1.22 -2.08
C ASP A 14 21.92 1.52 -2.05
N SER A 15 21.27 0.73 -1.20
CA SER A 15 20.20 1.08 -0.27
C SER A 15 19.70 2.52 -0.32
N SER A 16 18.48 2.72 -0.83
CA SER A 16 17.44 3.63 -0.29
C SER A 16 16.28 3.72 -1.27
N MET A 17 15.12 3.17 -0.89
CA MET A 17 13.85 3.43 -1.59
C MET A 17 13.46 4.90 -1.38
N PRO A 18 13.21 5.69 -2.44
CA PRO A 18 12.68 7.03 -2.26
C PRO A 18 11.19 6.92 -1.93
N SER A 19 10.79 7.53 -0.82
CA SER A 19 9.39 7.79 -0.49
C SER A 19 8.78 8.69 -1.56
N ILE A 20 7.80 8.18 -2.31
CA ILE A 20 7.01 8.94 -3.27
C ILE A 20 6.08 9.88 -2.47
N CYS A 21 6.28 11.18 -2.63
CA CYS A 21 5.39 12.22 -2.12
C CYS A 21 4.37 12.59 -3.21
N CYS A 22 3.07 12.35 -2.94
CA CYS A 22 1.98 12.78 -3.81
C CYS A 22 1.29 14.00 -3.16
N ASN A 23 1.56 15.20 -3.69
CA ASN A 23 0.78 16.39 -3.37
C ASN A 23 -0.39 16.52 -4.36
N GLY A 24 -1.61 16.37 -3.86
CA GLY A 24 -2.84 16.76 -4.54
C GLY A 24 -3.79 17.39 -3.52
N SER A 25 -3.74 18.71 -3.41
CA SER A 25 -4.52 19.47 -2.42
C SER A 25 -5.97 19.63 -2.87
N ALA A 26 -6.89 18.88 -2.26
CA ALA A 26 -8.30 19.25 -2.18
C ALA A 26 -8.53 19.84 -0.78
N VAL A 27 -8.88 21.13 -0.70
CA VAL A 27 -9.03 21.87 0.55
C VAL A 27 -10.40 21.56 1.16
N HIS A 28 -10.41 20.85 2.29
CA HIS A 28 -11.56 20.71 3.18
C HIS A 28 -11.18 21.22 4.58
N PRO A 29 -11.99 22.07 5.24
CA PRO A 29 -11.64 22.65 6.52
C PRO A 29 -12.11 21.74 7.66
N SER A 30 -11.23 20.90 8.19
CA SER A 30 -11.53 20.16 9.44
C SER A 30 -10.24 19.70 10.11
N ASN A 31 -9.77 20.50 11.08
CA ASN A 31 -8.90 20.12 12.21
C ASN A 31 -7.94 18.94 11.94
N HIS A 32 -7.00 19.12 11.01
CA HIS A 32 -6.04 18.06 10.68
C HIS A 32 -4.97 18.02 11.78
N GLN A 33 -4.98 16.95 12.57
CA GLN A 33 -3.72 16.43 13.07
C GLN A 33 -2.84 16.23 11.82
N ASN A 34 -1.71 16.92 11.72
CA ASN A 34 -0.74 16.82 10.62
C ASN A 34 -0.05 15.43 10.56
N GLY A 35 -0.83 14.35 10.70
CA GLY A 35 -0.39 12.97 10.67
C GLY A 35 -0.82 12.29 9.38
N LEU A 36 -0.01 11.35 8.92
CA LEU A 36 -0.35 10.48 7.80
C LEU A 36 -1.66 9.73 8.13
N VAL A 37 -2.61 9.75 7.18
CA VAL A 37 -3.86 8.97 7.27
C VAL A 37 -3.56 7.47 7.33
N ILE A 38 -2.50 7.04 6.64
CA ILE A 38 -2.05 5.66 6.58
C ILE A 38 -1.55 5.22 7.95
N LYS A 39 -2.08 4.09 8.43
CA LYS A 39 -1.67 3.48 9.70
C LYS A 39 -1.30 2.01 9.51
N PRO A 40 -0.30 1.47 10.25
CA PRO A 40 0.06 0.05 10.20
C PRO A 40 -1.14 -0.89 10.45
N GLU A 41 -2.09 -0.46 11.27
CA GLU A 41 -3.32 -1.20 11.60
C GLU A 41 -4.18 -1.49 10.37
N MET A 42 -4.08 -0.68 9.30
CA MET A 42 -4.75 -0.96 8.02
C MET A 42 -4.20 -2.22 7.36
N CYS A 43 -2.88 -2.46 7.45
CA CYS A 43 -2.24 -3.66 6.92
C CYS A 43 -2.58 -4.90 7.76
N TYR A 44 -2.58 -4.78 9.10
CA TYR A 44 -3.01 -5.86 9.98
C TYR A 44 -4.46 -6.26 9.70
N PHE A 45 -5.35 -5.28 9.55
CA PHE A 45 -6.75 -5.52 9.20
C PHE A 45 -6.90 -6.27 7.86
N CYS A 46 -6.14 -5.90 6.82
CA CYS A 46 -6.16 -6.63 5.54
C CYS A 46 -5.72 -8.09 5.72
N PHE A 47 -4.70 -8.34 6.56
CA PHE A 47 -4.21 -9.68 6.85
C PHE A 47 -5.24 -10.51 7.64
N ASP A 48 -5.87 -9.92 8.66
CA ASP A 48 -6.92 -10.56 9.44
C ASP A 48 -8.13 -10.93 8.56
N VAL A 49 -8.53 -10.03 7.65
CA VAL A 49 -9.59 -10.29 6.68
C VAL A 49 -9.22 -11.46 5.77
N LEU A 50 -8.01 -11.47 5.22
CA LEU A 50 -7.53 -12.58 4.38
C LEU A 50 -7.50 -13.90 5.15
N TYR A 51 -6.96 -13.89 6.37
CA TYR A 51 -6.87 -15.07 7.23
C TYR A 51 -8.26 -15.63 7.54
N ASN A 52 -9.19 -14.78 8.00
CA ASN A 52 -10.54 -15.22 8.35
C ASN A 52 -11.32 -15.71 7.12
N HIS A 53 -11.10 -15.11 5.95
CA HIS A 53 -11.68 -15.58 4.69
C HIS A 53 -11.20 -16.99 4.31
N LEU A 54 -9.89 -17.26 4.42
CA LEU A 54 -9.30 -18.56 4.09
C LEU A 54 -9.61 -19.65 5.12
N HIS A 55 -9.82 -19.28 6.39
CA HIS A 55 -10.07 -20.20 7.49
C HIS A 55 -11.55 -20.27 7.93
N ASN A 56 -12.46 -19.62 7.18
CA ASN A 56 -13.89 -19.57 7.47
C ASN A 56 -14.23 -19.12 8.91
N CYS A 57 -13.49 -18.14 9.42
CA CYS A 57 -13.73 -17.51 10.71
C CYS A 57 -14.54 -16.21 10.57
N ASP A 58 -15.13 -15.75 11.67
CA ASP A 58 -15.86 -14.48 11.69
C ASP A 58 -14.95 -13.30 11.38
N LEU A 59 -15.47 -12.28 10.68
CA LEU A 59 -14.69 -11.09 10.33
C LEU A 59 -14.28 -10.29 11.58
N PRO A 60 -13.11 -9.62 11.53
CA PRO A 60 -12.65 -8.79 12.64
C PRO A 60 -13.64 -7.65 12.93
N ARG A 61 -13.73 -7.29 14.22
CA ARG A 61 -14.51 -6.15 14.71
C ARG A 61 -14.02 -4.85 14.08
N ASN A 62 -14.83 -3.79 14.17
CA ASN A 62 -14.53 -2.48 13.57
C ASN A 62 -13.09 -2.03 13.88
N PRO A 63 -12.27 -1.73 12.86
CA PRO A 63 -10.87 -1.43 13.07
C PRO A 63 -10.66 -0.05 13.74
N PRO A 64 -9.55 0.14 14.49
CA PRO A 64 -9.28 1.35 15.27
C PRO A 64 -8.71 2.51 14.43
N PHE A 65 -9.22 2.69 13.20
CA PHE A 65 -8.84 3.78 12.30
C PHE A 65 -10.06 4.41 11.64
N THR A 66 -9.88 5.59 11.05
CA THR A 66 -10.97 6.35 10.42
C THR A 66 -11.66 5.54 9.31
N ASN A 67 -12.95 5.76 9.11
CA ASN A 67 -13.70 5.20 7.97
C ASN A 67 -14.00 6.25 6.89
N GLU A 68 -13.23 7.33 6.86
CA GLU A 68 -13.26 8.29 5.76
C GLU A 68 -12.96 7.62 4.42
N SER A 69 -13.47 8.23 3.34
CA SER A 69 -13.39 7.66 2.00
C SER A 69 -12.13 8.11 1.27
N TYR A 70 -11.37 7.15 0.74
CA TYR A 70 -10.15 7.40 -0.02
C TYR A 70 -10.05 6.47 -1.24
N PRO A 71 -9.37 6.90 -2.32
CA PRO A 71 -8.79 5.96 -3.27
C PRO A 71 -7.81 5.04 -2.55
N LEU A 72 -7.88 3.74 -2.79
CA LEU A 72 -7.05 2.78 -2.07
C LEU A 72 -6.73 1.55 -2.90
N PHE A 73 -5.57 0.95 -2.61
CA PHE A 73 -5.05 -0.26 -3.23
C PHE A 73 -4.46 -1.17 -2.16
N VAL A 74 -4.79 -2.45 -2.23
CA VAL A 74 -4.19 -3.50 -1.40
C VAL A 74 -3.23 -4.31 -2.26
N THR A 75 -1.99 -4.45 -1.80
CA THR A 75 -0.93 -5.18 -2.52
C THR A 75 -0.44 -6.35 -1.68
N TRP A 76 -0.49 -7.54 -2.26
CA TRP A 76 0.08 -8.75 -1.69
C TRP A 76 1.46 -9.04 -2.29
N LYS A 77 2.44 -9.30 -1.42
CA LYS A 77 3.78 -9.75 -1.79
C LYS A 77 4.12 -11.03 -1.03
N ILE A 78 4.87 -11.94 -1.66
CA ILE A 78 5.24 -13.24 -1.10
C ILE A 78 6.75 -13.39 -1.12
N GLY A 79 7.29 -14.07 -0.11
CA GLY A 79 8.70 -14.48 -0.07
C GLY A 79 9.64 -13.37 0.40
N ARG A 80 10.91 -13.75 0.59
CA ARG A 80 11.99 -12.83 1.01
C ARG A 80 12.35 -11.82 -0.08
N ASP A 81 12.08 -12.17 -1.33
CA ASP A 81 12.24 -11.34 -2.51
C ASP A 81 11.08 -10.36 -2.72
N HIS A 82 10.05 -10.40 -1.85
CA HIS A 82 8.87 -9.54 -1.91
C HIS A 82 8.19 -9.58 -3.29
N ARG A 83 8.12 -10.77 -3.89
CA ARG A 83 7.51 -10.95 -5.22
C ARG A 83 6.05 -10.57 -5.20
N LEU A 84 5.62 -9.75 -6.16
CA LEU A 84 4.22 -9.33 -6.29
C LEU A 84 3.33 -10.56 -6.52
N ARG A 85 2.31 -10.72 -5.67
CA ARG A 85 1.26 -11.74 -5.80
C ARG A 85 -0.03 -11.16 -6.36
N GLY A 86 -0.31 -9.89 -6.08
CA GLY A 86 -1.51 -9.20 -6.56
C GLY A 86 -1.55 -7.77 -6.06
N CYS A 87 -2.25 -6.91 -6.80
CA CYS A 87 -2.58 -5.55 -6.39
C CYS A 87 -3.97 -5.23 -6.93
N ILE A 88 -4.92 -4.93 -6.04
CA ILE A 88 -6.30 -4.62 -6.38
C ILE A 88 -6.71 -3.35 -5.62
N GLY A 89 -7.51 -2.51 -6.25
CA GLY A 89 -7.92 -1.24 -5.69
C GLY A 89 -8.74 -0.42 -6.67
N THR A 90 -9.01 0.82 -6.27
CA THR A 90 -9.84 1.75 -7.03
C THR A 90 -9.36 3.19 -6.84
N PHE A 91 -9.53 3.99 -7.89
CA PHE A 91 -9.33 5.44 -7.83
C PHE A 91 -10.56 6.18 -7.28
N SER A 92 -11.72 5.54 -7.22
CA SER A 92 -12.93 6.13 -6.64
C SER A 92 -12.82 6.12 -5.11
N ALA A 93 -13.27 7.20 -4.47
CA ALA A 93 -13.25 7.26 -3.01
C ALA A 93 -14.22 6.23 -2.42
N MET A 94 -13.70 5.34 -1.57
CA MET A 94 -14.48 4.33 -0.85
C MET A 94 -14.09 4.36 0.64
N GLY A 95 -15.06 4.14 1.52
CA GLY A 95 -14.81 4.08 2.96
C GLY A 95 -13.75 3.03 3.27
N LEU A 96 -12.70 3.43 4.01
CA LEU A 96 -11.51 2.60 4.25
C LEU A 96 -11.86 1.20 4.76
N HIS A 97 -12.83 1.06 5.66
CA HIS A 97 -13.17 -0.23 6.26
C HIS A 97 -13.75 -1.20 5.22
N ASN A 98 -14.61 -0.70 4.33
CA ASN A 98 -15.21 -1.52 3.27
C ASN A 98 -14.18 -1.85 2.19
N GLY A 99 -13.47 -0.85 1.68
CA GLY A 99 -12.54 -1.06 0.58
C GLY A 99 -11.34 -1.93 0.96
N LEU A 100 -10.77 -1.75 2.16
CA LEU A 100 -9.68 -2.63 2.63
C LEU A 100 -10.17 -4.07 2.82
N ARG A 101 -11.42 -4.27 3.29
CA ARG A 101 -12.00 -5.61 3.44
C ARG A 101 -12.24 -6.28 2.09
N GLU A 102 -12.81 -5.56 1.14
CA GLU A 102 -13.16 -6.08 -0.18
C GLU A 102 -11.91 -6.42 -1.00
N TYR A 103 -10.94 -5.50 -1.07
CA TYR A 103 -9.75 -5.66 -1.90
C TYR A 103 -8.62 -6.47 -1.23
N ALA A 104 -8.76 -6.86 0.03
CA ALA A 104 -7.83 -7.80 0.68
C ALA A 104 -8.00 -9.25 0.21
N VAL A 105 -9.21 -9.66 -0.21
CA VAL A 105 -9.53 -11.05 -0.53
C VAL A 105 -9.85 -11.31 -2.01
N THR A 106 -10.14 -10.24 -2.75
CA THR A 106 -10.30 -10.29 -4.22
C THR A 106 -8.93 -10.39 -4.87
#